data_AF-A0A972QIL1-F1
#
_entry.id   AF-A0A972QIL1-F1
#
_cell.length_a   1.000
_cell.length_b   1.000
_cell.length_c   1.000
_cell.angle_alpha   90.00
_cell.angle_beta   90.00
_cell.angle_gamma   90.00
#
_symmetry.space_group_name_H-M   'P 1'
#
loop_
_entity.id
_entity.type
_entity.pdbx_description
1 polymer ?
#
loop_
_entity_poly.entity_id
_entity_poly.type
_entity_poly.pdbx_seq_one_letter_code
_entity_poly.pdbx_strand_id
1 'polypeptide(L)'
;MKNQTEHLKKTAKKKTLQLKREMDRFYKKHILNSNDPVIIILKTHLYLENCIDRFFLKILPCPDRILKKSFSVKIDFFEALKLGYPPDNTNVVKKLRQINRIRNLFSHNLEKRLTKPDISELIKNIRLDKKAPLTFKLKRALQHFIGYFHALLALNDFFPFLQTYLRNKEIFKQDKGWNNKLMINYPLDDVLTVLTALKMD
;
A
#
# COMPACT_ATOMS: atom_id res chain seq x y z
N MET A 1 -24.20 -11.74 -17.48
CA MET A 1 -23.28 -11.76 -16.31
C MET A 1 -21.96 -12.50 -16.56
N LYS A 2 -21.92 -13.78 -16.98
CA LYS A 2 -20.65 -14.53 -17.21
C LYS A 2 -19.60 -13.78 -18.05
N ASN A 3 -20.00 -13.13 -19.15
CA ASN A 3 -19.08 -12.39 -20.04
C ASN A 3 -18.52 -11.10 -19.40
N GLN A 4 -19.25 -10.44 -18.50
CA GLN A 4 -18.78 -9.24 -17.80
C GLN A 4 -17.75 -9.60 -16.73
N THR A 5 -18.00 -10.68 -15.98
CA THR A 5 -17.07 -11.20 -14.98
C THR A 5 -15.73 -11.63 -15.60
N GLU A 6 -15.75 -12.31 -16.75
CA GLU A 6 -14.52 -12.69 -17.44
C GLU A 6 -13.73 -11.49 -17.99
N HIS A 7 -14.44 -10.46 -18.48
CA HIS A 7 -13.80 -9.21 -18.91
C HIS A 7 -13.13 -8.47 -17.73
N LEU A 8 -13.81 -8.40 -16.59
CA LEU A 8 -13.28 -7.82 -15.35
C LEU A 8 -12.03 -8.59 -14.88
N LYS A 9 -12.08 -9.92 -14.82
CA LYS A 9 -10.93 -10.77 -14.46
C LYS A 9 -9.73 -10.55 -15.39
N LYS A 10 -9.95 -10.47 -16.71
CA LYS A 10 -8.88 -10.22 -17.69
C LYS A 10 -8.24 -8.84 -17.48
N THR A 11 -9.06 -7.83 -17.23
CA THR A 11 -8.60 -6.45 -16.96
C THR A 11 -7.85 -6.37 -15.63
N ALA A 12 -8.36 -7.04 -14.59
CA ALA A 12 -7.69 -7.28 -13.31
C ALA A 12 -6.30 -7.86 -13.48
N LYS A 13 -6.20 -8.99 -14.17
CA LYS A 13 -4.92 -9.66 -14.45
C LYS A 13 -3.94 -8.75 -15.17
N LYS A 14 -4.40 -8.01 -16.19
CA LYS A 14 -3.54 -7.09 -16.97
C LYS A 14 -2.99 -5.95 -16.10
N LYS A 15 -3.83 -5.31 -15.29
CA LYS A 15 -3.43 -4.19 -14.43
C LYS A 15 -2.52 -4.63 -13.29
N THR A 16 -2.86 -5.74 -12.65
CA THR A 16 -2.02 -6.37 -11.62
C THR A 16 -0.64 -6.71 -12.17
N LEU A 17 -0.57 -7.26 -13.39
CA LEU A 17 0.70 -7.53 -14.06
C LEU A 17 1.49 -6.25 -14.36
N GLN A 18 0.82 -5.17 -14.78
CA GLN A 18 1.46 -3.87 -15.01
C GLN A 18 2.09 -3.32 -13.72
N LEU A 19 1.34 -3.33 -12.61
CA LEU A 19 1.78 -2.87 -11.30
C LEU A 19 2.94 -3.73 -10.77
N LYS A 20 2.82 -5.06 -10.89
CA LYS A 20 3.92 -5.98 -10.56
C LYS A 20 5.20 -5.68 -11.35
N ARG A 21 5.08 -5.44 -12.67
CA ARG A 21 6.24 -5.06 -13.52
C ARG A 21 6.83 -3.72 -13.10
N GLU A 22 6.02 -2.76 -12.67
CA GLU A 22 6.49 -1.48 -12.14
C GLU A 22 7.26 -1.68 -10.82
N MET A 23 6.70 -2.44 -9.88
CA MET A 23 7.36 -2.82 -8.63
C MET A 23 8.67 -3.56 -8.88
N ASP A 24 8.68 -4.56 -9.77
CA ASP A 24 9.87 -5.35 -10.10
C ASP A 24 10.96 -4.47 -10.72
N ARG A 25 10.59 -3.53 -11.61
CA ARG A 25 11.51 -2.55 -12.19
C ARG A 25 12.11 -1.66 -11.11
N PHE A 26 11.28 -1.11 -10.22
CA PHE A 26 11.77 -0.30 -9.11
C PHE A 26 12.73 -1.10 -8.23
N TYR A 27 12.32 -2.30 -7.80
CA TYR A 27 13.11 -3.15 -6.92
C TYR A 27 14.46 -3.51 -7.54
N LYS A 28 14.48 -3.99 -8.78
CA LYS A 28 15.73 -4.35 -9.49
C LYS A 28 16.66 -3.14 -9.66
N LYS A 29 16.12 -2.01 -10.10
CA LYS A 29 16.91 -0.81 -10.42
C LYS A 29 17.43 -0.10 -9.16
N HIS A 30 16.62 -0.03 -8.11
CA HIS A 30 16.88 0.88 -6.99
C HIS A 30 17.22 0.17 -5.68
N ILE A 31 16.75 -1.06 -5.45
CA ILE A 31 16.85 -1.74 -4.16
C ILE A 31 17.80 -2.95 -4.19
N LEU A 32 17.73 -3.80 -5.22
CA LEU A 32 18.43 -5.09 -5.27
C LEU A 32 19.95 -4.93 -5.08
N ASN A 33 20.56 -4.00 -5.82
CA ASN A 33 22.01 -3.79 -5.83
C ASN A 33 22.51 -2.80 -4.77
N SER A 34 21.61 -2.18 -3.99
CA SER A 34 22.02 -1.28 -2.92
C SER A 34 22.33 -2.10 -1.66
N ASN A 35 23.51 -1.94 -1.08
CA ASN A 35 23.88 -2.61 0.18
C ASN A 35 23.74 -1.71 1.40
N ASP A 36 23.68 -0.39 1.19
CA ASP A 36 23.45 0.59 2.22
C ASP A 36 21.96 0.63 2.64
N PRO A 37 21.63 0.25 3.88
CA PRO A 37 20.28 0.32 4.43
C PRO A 37 19.64 1.72 4.38
N VAL A 38 20.44 2.78 4.47
CA VAL A 38 19.97 4.18 4.44
C VAL A 38 19.46 4.52 3.05
N ILE A 39 20.28 4.27 2.02
CA ILE A 39 19.91 4.50 0.62
C ILE A 39 18.67 3.69 0.24
N ILE A 40 18.56 2.45 0.72
CA ILE A 40 17.39 1.60 0.52
C ILE A 40 16.13 2.29 1.08
N ILE A 41 16.18 2.78 2.32
CA ILE A 41 15.03 3.41 2.97
C ILE A 41 14.66 4.73 2.29
N LEU A 42 15.63 5.58 1.93
CA LEU A 42 15.36 6.83 1.22
C LEU A 42 14.67 6.59 -0.12
N LYS A 43 15.19 5.65 -0.92
CA LYS A 43 14.56 5.29 -2.20
C LYS A 43 13.16 4.72 -2.01
N THR A 44 12.96 3.86 -1.02
CA THR A 44 11.63 3.31 -0.72
C THR A 44 10.67 4.38 -0.23
N HIS A 45 11.11 5.33 0.61
CA HIS A 45 10.28 6.45 1.05
C HIS A 45 9.76 7.27 -0.13
N LEU A 46 10.63 7.70 -1.06
CA LEU A 46 10.22 8.45 -2.25
C LEU A 46 9.22 7.65 -3.11
N TYR A 47 9.45 6.35 -3.22
CA TYR A 47 8.54 5.48 -3.97
C TYR A 47 7.17 5.36 -3.31
N LEU A 48 7.12 5.18 -1.99
CA LEU A 48 5.88 5.09 -1.23
C LEU A 48 5.13 6.41 -1.22
N GLU A 49 5.82 7.55 -1.14
CA GLU A 49 5.21 8.87 -1.27
C GLU A 49 4.51 9.01 -2.63
N ASN A 50 5.18 8.65 -3.72
CA ASN A 50 4.56 8.63 -5.05
C ASN A 50 3.36 7.67 -5.13
N CYS A 51 3.42 6.51 -4.46
CA CYS A 51 2.26 5.61 -4.39
C CYS A 51 1.08 6.24 -3.64
N ILE A 52 1.33 6.93 -2.52
CA ILE A 52 0.30 7.64 -1.76
C ILE A 52 -0.28 8.79 -2.58
N ASP A 53 0.56 9.55 -3.30
CA ASP A 53 0.12 10.62 -4.19
C ASP A 53 -0.80 10.10 -5.30
N ARG A 54 -0.39 9.00 -5.95
CA ARG A 54 -1.24 8.30 -6.93
C ARG A 54 -2.54 7.79 -6.33
N PHE A 55 -2.55 7.41 -5.06
CA PHE A 55 -3.74 6.97 -4.37
C PHE A 55 -4.68 8.16 -4.11
N PHE A 56 -4.16 9.27 -3.57
CA PHE A 56 -4.91 10.50 -3.35
C PHE A 56 -5.52 11.07 -4.63
N LEU A 57 -4.77 11.05 -5.73
CA LEU A 57 -5.28 11.44 -7.06
C LEU A 57 -6.53 10.65 -7.49
N LYS A 58 -6.71 9.42 -6.99
CA LYS A 58 -7.83 8.56 -7.37
C LYS A 58 -9.04 8.68 -6.45
N ILE A 59 -8.86 9.09 -5.19
CA ILE A 59 -9.91 9.04 -4.18
C ILE A 59 -10.40 10.43 -3.74
N LEU A 60 -9.60 11.47 -3.96
CA LEU A 60 -9.96 12.83 -3.56
C LEU A 60 -10.47 13.61 -4.76
N PRO A 61 -11.56 14.39 -4.60
CA PRO A 61 -12.03 15.27 -5.67
C PRO A 61 -11.03 16.39 -5.99
N CYS A 62 -10.32 16.91 -4.98
CA CYS A 62 -9.38 18.03 -5.11
C CYS A 62 -8.03 17.72 -4.42
N PRO A 63 -7.17 16.88 -5.00
CA PRO A 63 -5.96 16.37 -4.34
C PRO A 63 -4.80 17.38 -4.27
N ASP A 64 -4.77 18.43 -5.10
CA ASP A 64 -3.60 19.30 -5.28
C ASP A 64 -3.02 19.89 -3.98
N ARG A 65 -3.89 20.21 -3.02
CA ARG A 65 -3.46 20.77 -1.73
C ARG A 65 -2.71 19.76 -0.87
N ILE A 66 -3.08 18.48 -0.92
CA ILE A 66 -2.42 17.43 -0.13
C ILE A 66 -1.18 16.88 -0.83
N LEU A 67 -1.16 16.83 -2.17
CA LEU A 67 -0.01 16.33 -2.94
C LEU A 67 1.27 17.15 -2.70
N LYS A 68 1.13 18.45 -2.44
CA LYS A 68 2.24 19.38 -2.14
C LYS A 68 2.71 19.32 -0.68
N LYS A 69 2.06 18.55 0.20
CA LYS A 69 2.43 18.46 1.61
C LYS A 69 3.58 17.48 1.83
N SER A 70 4.22 17.58 2.99
CA SER A 70 5.27 16.64 3.38
C SER A 70 4.73 15.23 3.56
N PHE A 71 5.61 14.25 3.43
CA PHE A 71 5.26 12.85 3.65
C PHE A 71 4.59 12.57 5.00
N SER A 72 5.03 13.23 6.09
CA SER A 72 4.38 13.10 7.40
C SER A 72 2.90 13.52 7.35
N VAL A 73 2.60 14.67 6.75
CA VAL A 73 1.23 15.17 6.64
C VAL A 73 0.39 14.25 5.75
N LYS A 74 0.98 13.69 4.68
CA LYS A 74 0.32 12.68 3.84
C LYS A 74 -0.01 11.41 4.63
N ILE A 75 0.86 10.97 5.54
CA ILE A 75 0.59 9.82 6.43
C ILE A 75 -0.58 10.13 7.37
N ASP A 76 -0.58 11.28 8.02
CA ASP A 76 -1.64 11.66 8.95
C ASP A 76 -2.99 11.78 8.23
N PHE A 77 -2.99 12.30 6.99
CA PHE A 77 -4.18 12.34 6.16
C PHE A 77 -4.64 10.93 5.72
N PHE A 78 -3.70 10.04 5.41
CA PHE A 78 -4.00 8.64 5.09
C PHE A 78 -4.64 7.90 6.27
N GLU A 79 -4.15 8.14 7.49
CA GLU A 79 -4.72 7.62 8.73
C GLU A 79 -6.10 8.22 9.01
N ALA A 80 -6.25 9.55 8.95
CA ALA A 80 -7.50 10.25 9.24
C ALA A 80 -8.64 9.80 8.32
N LEU A 81 -8.33 9.55 7.05
CA LEU A 81 -9.28 9.02 6.08
C LEU A 81 -9.51 7.50 6.19
N LYS A 82 -8.91 6.82 7.18
CA LYS A 82 -8.99 5.36 7.39
C LYS A 82 -8.76 4.58 6.10
N LEU A 83 -7.79 5.03 5.30
CA LEU A 83 -7.51 4.45 3.99
C LEU A 83 -6.72 3.16 4.14
N GLY A 84 -7.10 2.15 3.38
CA GLY A 84 -6.40 0.88 3.36
C GLY A 84 -7.32 -0.31 3.13
N TYR A 85 -6.72 -1.48 3.17
CA TYR A 85 -7.42 -2.76 3.19
C TYR A 85 -6.59 -3.76 4.00
N PRO A 86 -7.17 -4.46 4.99
CA PRO A 86 -8.48 -4.20 5.60
C PRO A 86 -8.59 -2.76 6.17
N PRO A 87 -9.80 -2.26 6.49
CA PRO A 87 -10.03 -0.86 6.90
C PRO A 87 -9.33 -0.46 8.21
N ASP A 88 -8.75 -1.41 8.96
CA ASP A 88 -7.77 -1.10 10.00
C ASP A 88 -6.38 -0.91 9.37
N ASN A 89 -6.03 0.35 9.13
CA ASN A 89 -4.75 0.74 8.56
C ASN A 89 -3.65 1.00 9.60
N THR A 90 -3.91 0.71 10.89
CA THR A 90 -2.98 1.03 11.99
C THR A 90 -1.59 0.47 11.76
N ASN A 91 -1.48 -0.79 11.31
CA ASN A 91 -0.19 -1.43 11.05
C ASN A 91 0.56 -0.79 9.87
N VAL A 92 -0.16 -0.36 8.84
CA VAL A 92 0.40 0.33 7.66
C VAL A 92 0.91 1.71 8.05
N VAL A 93 0.10 2.46 8.79
CA VAL A 93 0.47 3.80 9.28
C VAL A 93 1.69 3.72 10.20
N LYS A 94 1.76 2.74 11.12
CA LYS A 94 2.95 2.50 11.95
C LYS A 94 4.21 2.27 11.11
N LYS A 95 4.13 1.45 10.05
CA LYS A 95 5.24 1.22 9.13
C LYS A 95 5.63 2.49 8.35
N LEU A 96 4.67 3.29 7.88
CA LEU A 96 4.95 4.58 7.22
C LEU A 96 5.66 5.55 8.17
N ARG A 97 5.15 5.70 9.40
CA ARG A 97 5.75 6.55 10.43
C ARG A 97 7.16 6.07 10.78
N GLN A 98 7.38 4.76 10.81
CA GLN A 98 8.72 4.21 11.03
C GLN A 98 9.68 4.59 9.89
N ILE A 99 9.25 4.48 8.62
CA ILE A 99 10.05 4.94 7.47
C ILE A 99 10.38 6.44 7.58
N ASN A 100 9.38 7.27 7.90
CA ASN A 100 9.56 8.71 8.05
C ASN A 100 10.53 9.05 9.21
N ARG A 101 10.40 8.36 10.35
CA ARG A 101 11.31 8.49 11.49
C ARG A 101 12.73 8.14 11.11
N ILE A 102 12.94 7.01 10.42
CA ILE A 102 14.27 6.60 9.99
C ILE A 102 14.86 7.61 9.00
N ARG A 103 14.07 8.08 8.03
CA ARG A 103 14.47 9.13 7.08
C ARG A 103 14.92 10.40 7.79
N ASN A 104 14.15 10.88 8.77
CA ASN A 104 14.47 12.09 9.53
C ASN A 104 15.72 11.90 10.40
N LEU A 105 15.87 10.72 10.98
CA LEU A 105 17.06 10.39 11.75
C LEU A 105 18.34 10.52 10.92
N PHE A 106 18.30 10.09 9.66
CA PHE A 106 19.44 10.21 8.75
C PHE A 106 19.65 11.62 8.19
N SER A 107 18.58 12.41 8.03
CA SER A 107 18.74 13.81 7.62
C SER A 107 19.42 14.67 8.70
N HIS A 108 19.36 14.25 9.97
CA HIS A 108 19.99 14.96 11.09
C HIS A 108 21.32 14.34 11.53
N ASN A 109 21.60 13.08 11.22
CA ASN A 109 22.83 12.40 11.61
C ASN A 109 23.30 11.42 10.52
N LEU A 110 24.23 11.88 9.68
CA LEU A 110 24.77 11.13 8.53
C LEU A 110 25.63 9.92 8.94
N GLU A 111 26.21 9.92 10.14
CA GLU A 111 27.09 8.86 10.62
C GLU A 111 26.35 7.72 11.32
N LYS A 112 25.07 7.92 11.63
CA LYS A 112 24.29 6.93 12.34
C LYS A 112 24.22 5.63 11.54
N ARG A 113 24.21 4.49 12.24
CA ARG A 113 24.00 3.17 11.63
C ARG A 113 22.63 2.65 12.00
N LEU A 114 21.94 2.04 11.02
CA LEU A 114 20.65 1.38 11.24
C LEU A 114 20.83 0.16 12.13
N THR A 115 20.04 0.09 13.20
CA THR A 115 20.04 -1.03 14.15
C THR A 115 18.81 -1.93 13.96
N LYS A 116 18.81 -3.11 14.58
CA LYS A 116 17.63 -4.01 14.60
C LYS A 116 16.38 -3.34 15.20
N PRO A 117 16.46 -2.64 16.34
CA PRO A 117 15.34 -1.87 16.88
C PRO A 117 14.73 -0.89 15.87
N ASP A 118 15.57 -0.21 15.09
CA ASP A 118 15.12 0.78 14.10
C ASP A 118 14.26 0.19 12.99
N ILE A 119 14.39 -1.11 12.66
CA ILE A 119 13.57 -1.73 11.60
C ILE A 119 12.53 -2.72 12.13
N SER A 120 12.45 -2.88 13.44
CA SER A 120 11.62 -3.88 14.11
C SER A 120 10.16 -3.82 13.66
N GLU A 121 9.57 -2.62 13.58
CA GLU A 121 8.20 -2.43 13.13
C GLU A 121 8.01 -2.74 11.64
N LEU A 122 9.03 -2.49 10.81
CA LEU A 122 8.99 -2.80 9.37
C LEU A 122 8.95 -4.30 9.13
N ILE A 123 9.74 -5.07 9.87
CA ILE A 123 9.83 -6.53 9.76
C ILE A 123 8.72 -7.26 10.52
N LYS A 124 8.01 -6.58 11.42
CA LYS A 124 6.91 -7.15 12.20
C LYS A 124 5.84 -7.74 11.27
N ASN A 125 5.38 -8.95 11.62
CA ASN A 125 4.40 -9.75 10.89
C ASN A 125 4.85 -10.22 9.49
N ILE A 126 6.16 -10.19 9.19
CA ILE A 126 6.71 -10.73 7.95
C ILE A 126 7.50 -11.99 8.28
N ARG A 127 7.17 -13.09 7.60
CA ARG A 127 7.92 -14.34 7.72
C ARG A 127 9.29 -14.17 7.07
N LEU A 128 10.33 -14.06 7.91
CA LEU A 128 11.71 -13.86 7.48
C LEU A 128 12.60 -14.94 8.12
N ASP A 129 13.62 -15.37 7.38
CA ASP A 129 14.67 -16.22 7.95
C ASP A 129 15.38 -15.49 9.10
N LYS A 130 15.38 -16.11 10.29
CA LYS A 130 16.01 -15.57 11.50
C LYS A 130 17.51 -15.34 11.31
N LYS A 131 18.20 -16.16 10.50
CA LYS A 131 19.65 -16.06 10.24
C LYS A 131 20.01 -15.05 9.16
N ALA A 132 19.04 -14.55 8.39
CA ALA A 132 19.33 -13.65 7.30
C ALA A 132 19.93 -12.30 7.77
N PRO A 133 20.83 -11.70 6.97
CA PRO A 133 21.39 -10.36 7.24
C PRO A 133 20.31 -9.28 7.37
N LEU A 134 20.60 -8.24 8.15
CA LEU A 134 19.66 -7.13 8.41
C LEU A 134 19.19 -6.47 7.10
N THR A 135 20.10 -6.21 6.18
CA THR A 135 19.82 -5.61 4.87
C THR A 135 18.88 -6.47 4.03
N PHE A 136 19.02 -7.81 4.10
CA PHE A 136 18.11 -8.72 3.39
C PHE A 136 16.70 -8.66 3.98
N LYS A 137 16.60 -8.71 5.32
CA LYS A 137 15.31 -8.59 6.03
C LYS A 137 14.61 -7.27 5.71
N LEU A 138 15.37 -6.17 5.69
CA LEU A 138 14.88 -4.85 5.31
C LEU A 138 14.36 -4.83 3.87
N LYS A 139 15.16 -5.30 2.90
CA LYS A 139 14.74 -5.36 1.48
C LYS A 139 13.43 -6.13 1.30
N ARG A 140 13.31 -7.30 1.96
CA ARG A 140 12.08 -8.11 1.94
C ARG A 140 10.89 -7.39 2.57
N ALA A 141 11.09 -6.77 3.72
CA ALA A 141 10.03 -6.04 4.40
C ALA A 141 9.50 -4.87 3.55
N LEU A 142 10.41 -4.10 2.96
CA LEU A 142 10.07 -2.99 2.09
C LEU A 142 9.42 -3.45 0.78
N GLN A 143 9.88 -4.56 0.20
CA GLN A 143 9.24 -5.17 -0.98
C GLN A 143 7.79 -5.56 -0.69
N HIS A 144 7.54 -6.24 0.43
CA HIS A 144 6.19 -6.59 0.85
C HIS A 144 5.32 -5.33 1.03
N PHE A 145 5.88 -4.30 1.64
CA PHE A 145 5.16 -3.05 1.87
C PHE A 145 4.85 -2.27 0.59
N ILE A 146 5.77 -2.26 -0.37
CA ILE A 146 5.51 -1.71 -1.71
C ILE A 146 4.39 -2.52 -2.40
N GLY A 147 4.45 -3.84 -2.32
CA GLY A 147 3.41 -4.73 -2.85
C GLY A 147 2.02 -4.39 -2.31
N TYR A 148 1.93 -4.08 -1.00
CA TYR A 148 0.70 -3.60 -0.37
C TYR A 148 0.12 -2.34 -1.03
N PHE A 149 0.91 -1.30 -1.26
CA PHE A 149 0.42 -0.09 -1.91
C PHE A 149 0.03 -0.31 -3.38
N HIS A 150 0.74 -1.19 -4.09
CA HIS A 150 0.35 -1.59 -5.44
C HIS A 150 -1.00 -2.28 -5.46
N ALA A 151 -1.23 -3.18 -4.51
CA ALA A 151 -2.53 -3.82 -4.38
C ALA A 151 -3.64 -2.83 -4.03
N LEU A 152 -3.40 -1.85 -3.16
CA LEU A 152 -4.37 -0.79 -2.89
C LEU A 152 -4.69 0.04 -4.14
N LEU A 153 -3.67 0.41 -4.93
CA LEU A 153 -3.87 1.11 -6.19
C LEU A 153 -4.68 0.25 -7.19
N ALA A 154 -4.37 -1.04 -7.29
CA ALA A 154 -5.12 -1.97 -8.12
C ALA A 154 -6.58 -2.05 -7.68
N LEU A 155 -6.83 -2.27 -6.38
CA LEU A 155 -8.18 -2.33 -5.82
C LEU A 155 -8.99 -1.08 -6.13
N ASN A 156 -8.39 0.10 -6.04
CA ASN A 156 -9.09 1.34 -6.35
C ASN A 156 -9.35 1.52 -7.86
N ASP A 157 -8.53 0.95 -8.73
CA ASP A 157 -8.79 0.93 -10.17
C ASP A 157 -9.98 0.03 -10.54
N PHE A 158 -10.19 -1.06 -9.79
CA PHE A 158 -11.31 -1.99 -10.02
C PHE A 158 -12.58 -1.60 -9.30
N PHE A 159 -12.45 -1.02 -8.12
CA PHE A 159 -13.55 -0.69 -7.23
C PHE A 159 -13.42 0.77 -6.79
N PRO A 160 -13.74 1.73 -7.67
CA PRO A 160 -13.50 3.17 -7.45
C PRO A 160 -14.26 3.82 -6.28
N PHE A 161 -15.03 3.06 -5.50
CA PHE A 161 -15.68 3.52 -4.27
C PHE A 161 -15.45 2.59 -3.08
N LEU A 162 -14.54 1.61 -3.20
CA LEU A 162 -14.28 0.62 -2.16
C LEU A 162 -13.94 1.30 -0.83
N GLN A 163 -13.10 2.33 -0.85
CA GLN A 163 -12.73 3.06 0.36
C GLN A 163 -13.93 3.79 0.98
N THR A 164 -14.77 4.44 0.16
CA THR A 164 -16.00 5.07 0.64
C THR A 164 -16.97 4.06 1.23
N TYR A 165 -17.12 2.90 0.60
CA TYR A 165 -17.93 1.80 1.10
C TYR A 165 -17.39 1.26 2.43
N LEU A 166 -16.10 0.93 2.51
CA LEU A 166 -15.49 0.38 3.72
C LEU A 166 -15.61 1.33 4.92
N ARG A 167 -15.47 2.64 4.70
CA ARG A 167 -15.62 3.67 5.74
C ARG A 167 -17.05 3.79 6.26
N ASN A 168 -18.03 3.65 5.38
CA ASN A 168 -19.44 3.89 5.69
C ASN A 168 -20.25 2.59 5.70
N LYS A 169 -19.60 1.44 5.90
CA LYS A 169 -20.22 0.11 5.77
C LYS A 169 -21.47 -0.03 6.63
N GLU A 170 -21.46 0.52 7.84
CA GLU A 170 -22.61 0.46 8.74
C GLU A 170 -23.80 1.32 8.27
N ILE A 171 -23.54 2.46 7.62
CA ILE A 171 -24.59 3.30 7.01
C ILE A 171 -25.23 2.54 5.85
N PHE A 172 -24.42 1.95 4.97
CA PHE A 172 -24.93 1.18 3.82
C PHE A 172 -25.73 -0.06 4.24
N LYS A 173 -25.34 -0.73 5.33
CA LYS A 173 -26.10 -1.87 5.89
C LYS A 173 -27.50 -1.48 6.37
N GLN A 174 -27.70 -0.25 6.81
CA GLN A 174 -28.99 0.23 7.32
C GLN A 174 -29.90 0.74 6.19
N ASP A 175 -29.36 0.99 5.01
CA ASP A 175 -30.11 1.48 3.86
C ASP A 175 -30.92 0.34 3.20
N LYS A 176 -32.25 0.43 3.30
CA LYS A 176 -33.17 -0.55 2.72
C LYS A 176 -33.10 -0.59 1.19
N GLY A 177 -32.83 0.53 0.53
CA GLY A 177 -32.67 0.59 -0.92
C GLY A 177 -31.37 -0.06 -1.40
N TRP A 178 -30.29 0.10 -0.62
CA TRP A 178 -29.02 -0.60 -0.81
C TRP A 178 -29.17 -2.11 -0.64
N ASN A 179 -29.95 -2.53 0.37
CA ASN A 179 -30.19 -3.94 0.64
C ASN A 179 -31.19 -4.59 -0.34
N ASN A 180 -32.16 -3.83 -0.85
CA ASN A 180 -33.19 -4.35 -1.78
C ASN A 180 -32.77 -4.32 -3.26
N LYS A 181 -31.72 -3.58 -3.64
CA LYS A 181 -31.19 -3.58 -5.00
C LYS A 181 -29.91 -4.42 -5.09
N LEU A 182 -29.72 -5.02 -6.26
CA LEU A 182 -28.61 -5.83 -6.79
C LEU A 182 -27.15 -5.36 -6.50
N MET A 183 -26.95 -4.30 -5.71
CA MET A 183 -25.65 -3.82 -5.24
C MET A 183 -25.03 -4.72 -4.16
N ILE A 184 -25.79 -5.65 -3.55
CA ILE A 184 -25.19 -6.74 -2.75
C ILE A 184 -24.28 -7.64 -3.64
N ASN A 185 -24.47 -7.63 -4.96
CA ASN A 185 -23.53 -8.23 -5.91
C ASN A 185 -22.32 -7.32 -6.21
N TYR A 186 -22.01 -6.31 -5.38
CA TYR A 186 -20.67 -5.72 -5.39
C TYR A 186 -19.72 -6.84 -4.99
N PRO A 187 -18.88 -7.32 -5.91
CA PRO A 187 -18.26 -8.61 -5.73
C PRO A 187 -17.07 -8.44 -4.77
N LEU A 188 -17.37 -8.44 -3.47
CA LEU A 188 -16.39 -8.66 -2.42
C LEU A 188 -15.63 -9.97 -2.69
N ASP A 189 -16.27 -10.94 -3.32
CA ASP A 189 -15.63 -12.15 -3.86
C ASP A 189 -14.66 -11.85 -5.01
N ASP A 190 -14.92 -10.84 -5.86
CA ASP A 190 -13.94 -10.38 -6.86
C ASP A 190 -12.83 -9.53 -6.22
N VAL A 191 -13.10 -8.80 -5.13
CA VAL A 191 -12.05 -8.14 -4.31
C VAL A 191 -11.11 -9.20 -3.74
N LEU A 192 -11.66 -10.28 -3.15
CA LEU A 192 -10.90 -11.44 -2.70
C LEU A 192 -10.16 -12.10 -3.86
N THR A 193 -10.81 -12.31 -5.01
CA THR A 193 -10.18 -12.87 -6.21
C THR A 193 -9.01 -12.00 -6.71
N VAL A 194 -9.14 -10.68 -6.69
CA VAL A 194 -8.08 -9.73 -7.04
C VAL A 194 -6.94 -9.80 -6.01
N LEU A 195 -7.25 -9.86 -4.72
CA LEU A 195 -6.27 -10.01 -3.63
C LEU A 195 -5.51 -11.35 -3.69
N THR A 196 -6.22 -12.46 -3.96
CA THR A 196 -5.64 -13.79 -4.16
C THR A 196 -4.79 -13.82 -5.43
N ALA A 197 -5.23 -13.18 -6.52
CA ALA A 197 -4.43 -13.05 -7.74
C ALA A 197 -3.17 -12.18 -7.54
N LEU A 198 -3.20 -11.25 -6.58
CA LEU A 198 -2.06 -10.44 -6.17
C LEU A 198 -1.06 -11.20 -5.27
N LYS A 199 -1.39 -12.44 -4.83
CA LYS A 199 -0.59 -13.26 -3.91
C LYS A 199 -0.14 -12.50 -2.67
N MET A 200 -1.06 -11.75 -2.07
CA MET A 200 -0.84 -11.11 -0.76
C MET A 200 -1.24 -12.09 0.33
N ASP A 201 -0.34 -13.02 0.66
CA ASP A 201 -0.40 -13.85 1.87
C ASP A 201 0.52 -13.28 2.96
#